data_AF-A0A949JY60-F1
#
_entry.id   AF-A0A949JY60-F1
#
_cell.length_a   1.000
_cell.length_b   1.000
_cell.length_c   1.000
_cell.angle_alpha   90.00
_cell.angle_beta   90.00
_cell.angle_gamma   90.00
#
_symmetry.space_group_name_H-M   'P 1'
#
loop_
_entity.id
_entity.type
_entity.pdbx_description
1 polymer ?
#
loop_
_entity_poly.entity_id
_entity_poly.type
_entity_poly.pdbx_seq_one_letter_code
_entity_poly.pdbx_strand_id
1 'polypeptide(L)'
;LNADGNEKLSERNRRDNGPRLAGERVNGQNLDLNRDYPKLESPEISALVRLFTEWDPILFVDMHAKNGSYIRPAVTYTTVLHPDAHPEIGGYMWKKMFPKVEKIIRKEHGYDAMPYGNFSDRLDPLKGWRNHAIAARYGSNYFGLRNRFSILDENYPHADFKTRVLASYAFIQSILKFTNENIDKMREITDRADRETTAGFHADSLTLESRTDVLFEITVKSWGLINEEIPEEHLDRYPSWWNGIVVRKTDEEKDYKLPYYSKAVPTRRIDLPEGYVILPHQDLVIDKLLKHGISVSRIERAVTVPLKHFVMSEVRPSASIFQGHSFVEVSGEYREEETTIPAGAYYVSLKQPLARIAAILLEPESEDGFLRWGMLNRTIVRQWGSNRPNIYPVFRADGIEGKLDLMGIDMDFLN
;
A
#
# COMPACT_ATOMS: atom_id res chain seq x y z
N LEU A 1 11.01 -5.55 12.31
CA LEU A 1 10.92 -5.68 10.84
C LEU A 1 12.26 -5.42 10.16
N ASN A 2 12.93 -4.27 10.37
CA ASN A 2 14.25 -3.99 9.78
C ASN A 2 15.40 -4.26 10.77
N ALA A 3 15.87 -5.52 10.86
CA ALA A 3 16.94 -5.88 11.79
C ALA A 3 18.28 -5.24 11.40
N ASP A 4 18.66 -5.31 10.12
CA ASP A 4 19.93 -4.77 9.62
C ASP A 4 20.05 -3.26 9.84
N GLY A 5 18.97 -2.52 9.58
CA GLY A 5 18.92 -1.09 9.84
C GLY A 5 18.99 -0.76 11.33
N ASN A 6 18.36 -1.58 12.18
CA ASN A 6 18.37 -1.38 13.64
C ASN A 6 19.79 -1.45 14.23
N GLU A 7 20.62 -2.38 13.78
CA GLU A 7 21.98 -2.58 14.32
C GLU A 7 22.96 -1.48 13.92
N LYS A 8 22.67 -0.70 12.88
CA LYS A 8 23.49 0.43 12.41
C LYS A 8 23.19 1.71 13.19
N LEU A 9 23.36 1.66 14.50
CA LEU A 9 23.05 2.79 15.39
C LEU A 9 24.00 3.97 15.19
N SER A 10 23.43 5.17 15.03
CA SER A 10 24.19 6.41 14.92
C SER A 10 23.36 7.62 15.38
N GLU A 11 24.04 8.63 15.94
CA GLU A 11 23.43 9.94 16.24
C GLU A 11 23.09 10.72 14.96
N ARG A 12 23.61 10.31 13.80
CA ARG A 12 23.41 10.99 12.52
C ARG A 12 22.17 10.49 11.77
N ASN A 13 21.66 9.32 12.11
CA ASN A 13 20.59 8.65 11.36
C ASN A 13 19.22 9.32 11.56
N ARG A 14 19.02 9.98 12.70
CA ARG A 14 17.86 10.84 12.95
C ARG A 14 18.26 12.10 13.69
N ARG A 15 17.50 13.16 13.44
CA ARG A 15 17.65 14.49 14.08
C ARG A 15 16.33 14.94 14.74
N ASP A 16 15.50 13.97 15.13
CA ASP A 16 14.23 14.21 15.84
C ASP A 16 14.44 14.16 17.37
N ASN A 17 13.39 14.41 18.16
CA ASN A 17 13.43 14.30 19.63
C ASN A 17 13.34 12.83 20.12
N GLY A 18 13.67 11.89 19.23
CA GLY A 18 13.68 10.46 19.48
C GLY A 18 14.91 10.01 20.28
N PRO A 19 15.28 8.72 20.17
CA PRO A 19 16.43 8.19 20.89
C PRO A 19 17.73 8.81 20.38
N ARG A 20 18.72 8.98 21.27
CA ARG A 20 20.05 9.52 20.93
C ARG A 20 20.70 8.76 19.78
N LEU A 21 20.58 7.43 19.79
CA LEU A 21 21.05 6.55 18.72
C LEU A 21 19.84 5.99 17.98
N ALA A 22 19.83 6.12 16.66
CA ALA A 22 18.81 5.56 15.79
C ALA A 22 19.44 4.66 14.72
N GLY A 23 18.71 3.62 14.33
CA GLY A 23 19.05 2.79 13.17
C GLY A 23 18.76 3.48 11.83
N GLU A 24 19.06 2.80 10.74
CA GLU A 24 18.77 3.23 9.37
C GLU A 24 17.32 2.93 8.97
N ARG A 25 16.76 3.77 8.08
CA ARG A 25 15.41 3.55 7.53
C ARG A 25 15.36 2.32 6.61
N VAL A 26 16.39 2.14 5.80
CA VAL A 26 16.47 1.06 4.80
C VAL A 26 17.08 -0.20 5.40
N ASN A 27 16.79 -1.37 4.81
CA ASN A 27 17.42 -2.63 5.21
C ASN A 27 18.84 -2.78 4.62
N GLY A 28 19.49 -3.93 4.83
CA GLY A 28 20.82 -4.23 4.30
C GLY A 28 20.93 -4.16 2.78
N GLN A 29 19.81 -4.26 2.06
CA GLN A 29 19.72 -4.14 0.59
C GLN A 29 19.39 -2.71 0.12
N ASN A 30 19.34 -1.73 1.02
CA ASN A 30 18.91 -0.35 0.77
C ASN A 30 17.43 -0.22 0.35
N LEU A 31 16.58 -1.19 0.71
CA LEU A 31 15.14 -1.13 0.45
C LEU A 31 14.40 -0.45 1.62
N ASP A 32 13.43 0.39 1.29
CA ASP A 32 12.38 0.81 2.22
C ASP A 32 11.35 -0.32 2.29
N LEU A 33 11.34 -1.05 3.40
CA LEU A 33 10.47 -2.21 3.60
C LEU A 33 8.97 -1.83 3.47
N ASN A 34 8.59 -0.59 3.79
CA ASN A 34 7.22 -0.10 3.62
C ASN A 34 6.92 0.36 2.17
N ARG A 35 7.66 -0.17 1.20
CA ARG A 35 7.42 -0.09 -0.26
C ARG A 35 7.54 -1.46 -0.94
N ASP A 36 7.68 -2.54 -0.18
CA ASP A 36 8.06 -3.84 -0.71
C ASP A 36 6.92 -4.86 -0.82
N TYR A 37 5.76 -4.55 -0.25
CA TYR A 37 4.64 -5.49 -0.19
C TYR A 37 4.18 -6.08 -1.54
N PRO A 38 4.13 -5.36 -2.67
CA PRO A 38 3.74 -5.92 -3.97
C PRO A 38 4.88 -6.66 -4.68
N LYS A 39 6.14 -6.26 -4.45
CA LYS A 39 7.30 -6.83 -5.16
C LYS A 39 8.01 -7.95 -4.39
N LEU A 40 7.84 -8.02 -3.07
CA LEU A 40 8.40 -9.03 -2.15
C LEU A 40 9.89 -9.31 -2.39
N GLU A 41 10.72 -8.27 -2.51
CA GLU A 41 12.15 -8.42 -2.81
C GLU A 41 12.99 -8.62 -1.56
N SER A 42 12.54 -8.06 -0.44
CA SER A 42 13.23 -8.21 0.84
C SER A 42 12.82 -9.53 1.51
N PRO A 43 13.76 -10.24 2.18
CA PRO A 43 13.42 -11.40 2.98
C PRO A 43 12.47 -11.03 4.14
N GLU A 44 12.55 -9.82 4.69
CA GLU A 44 11.75 -9.40 5.83
C GLU A 44 10.27 -9.26 5.49
N ILE A 45 9.94 -8.63 4.36
CA ILE A 45 8.55 -8.47 3.92
C ILE A 45 8.03 -9.77 3.31
N SER A 46 8.87 -10.56 2.63
CA SER A 46 8.49 -11.91 2.18
C SER A 46 8.09 -12.80 3.36
N ALA A 47 8.86 -12.79 4.46
CA ALA A 47 8.54 -13.54 5.67
C ALA A 47 7.26 -13.01 6.36
N LEU A 48 7.07 -11.69 6.40
CA LEU A 48 5.86 -11.08 6.96
C LEU A 48 4.60 -11.45 6.16
N VAL A 49 4.66 -11.41 4.83
CA VAL A 49 3.52 -11.78 3.97
C VAL A 49 3.23 -13.28 4.01
N ARG A 50 4.27 -14.11 4.18
CA ARG A 50 4.09 -15.53 4.49
C ARG A 50 3.33 -15.73 5.80
N LEU A 51 3.69 -15.01 6.87
CA LEU A 51 2.94 -15.02 8.13
C LEU A 51 1.48 -14.59 7.93
N PHE A 52 1.22 -13.55 7.13
CA PHE A 52 -0.14 -13.13 6.81
C PHE A 52 -0.94 -14.20 6.07
N THR A 53 -0.29 -15.03 5.28
CA THR A 53 -0.92 -16.10 4.52
C THR A 53 -1.19 -17.32 5.41
N GLU A 54 -0.23 -17.70 6.26
CA GLU A 54 -0.34 -18.89 7.11
C GLU A 54 -1.24 -18.67 8.35
N TRP A 55 -1.19 -17.48 8.95
CA TRP A 55 -1.95 -17.17 10.18
C TRP A 55 -3.27 -16.44 9.90
N ASP A 56 -3.34 -15.67 8.82
CA ASP A 56 -4.49 -14.83 8.42
C ASP A 56 -5.07 -13.95 9.57
N PRO A 57 -4.29 -13.00 10.12
CA PRO A 57 -4.76 -12.18 11.23
C PRO A 57 -5.91 -11.25 10.83
N ILE A 58 -6.88 -11.06 11.73
CA ILE A 58 -7.99 -10.11 11.51
C ILE A 58 -7.52 -8.64 11.55
N LEU A 59 -6.48 -8.34 12.33
CA LEU A 59 -5.96 -6.99 12.55
C LEU A 59 -4.43 -6.97 12.49
N PHE A 60 -3.88 -6.04 11.70
CA PHE A 60 -2.48 -5.67 11.67
C PHE A 60 -2.30 -4.22 12.15
N VAL A 61 -1.35 -3.99 13.06
CA VAL A 61 -0.99 -2.66 13.55
C VAL A 61 0.48 -2.41 13.23
N ASP A 62 0.71 -1.45 12.34
CA ASP A 62 2.03 -1.05 11.87
C ASP A 62 2.50 0.20 12.61
N MET A 63 3.55 0.05 13.42
CA MET A 63 4.01 1.09 14.34
C MET A 63 5.17 1.88 13.71
N HIS A 64 4.94 3.14 13.38
CA HIS A 64 5.91 4.03 12.73
C HIS A 64 6.21 5.28 13.56
N ALA A 65 7.21 6.00 13.09
CA ALA A 65 7.52 7.34 13.55
C ALA A 65 7.79 8.23 12.34
N LYS A 66 7.02 9.31 12.25
CA LYS A 66 7.04 10.24 11.11
C LYS A 66 8.11 11.32 11.27
N ASN A 67 8.44 11.95 10.15
CA ASN A 67 8.84 13.35 10.11
C ASN A 67 7.58 14.16 9.75
N GLY A 68 7.30 15.31 10.35
CA GLY A 68 6.12 16.07 9.91
C GLY A 68 5.77 17.32 10.69
N SER A 69 4.55 17.81 10.46
CA SER A 69 4.03 19.08 10.97
C SER A 69 4.06 19.19 12.49
N TYR A 70 4.25 20.40 13.02
CA TYR A 70 4.13 20.66 14.45
C TYR A 70 2.68 20.41 14.91
N ILE A 71 2.49 19.46 15.83
CA ILE A 71 1.20 19.10 16.43
C ILE A 71 1.39 18.83 17.93
N ARG A 72 0.30 18.60 18.67
CA ARG A 72 0.36 18.29 20.11
C ARG A 72 0.16 16.80 20.42
N PRO A 73 -0.73 16.05 19.75
CA PRO A 73 -0.91 14.61 19.99
C PRO A 73 0.36 13.83 19.67
N ALA A 74 0.77 12.95 20.59
CA ALA A 74 1.95 12.11 20.41
C ALA A 74 1.71 10.94 19.43
N VAL A 75 0.44 10.52 19.32
CA VAL A 75 -0.02 9.42 18.47
C VAL A 75 -0.83 10.01 17.32
N THR A 76 -0.52 9.58 16.10
CA THR A 76 -1.40 9.82 14.96
C THR A 76 -1.64 8.54 14.20
N TYR A 77 -2.82 8.35 13.62
CA TYR A 77 -3.14 7.07 13.01
C TYR A 77 -3.90 7.20 11.70
N THR A 78 -3.82 6.17 10.89
CA THR A 78 -4.69 6.00 9.72
C THR A 78 -5.00 4.52 9.52
N THR A 79 -5.81 4.23 8.50
CA THR A 79 -6.15 2.87 8.10
C THR A 79 -5.98 2.74 6.58
N VAL A 80 -6.39 1.62 6.00
CA VAL A 80 -6.45 1.42 4.56
C VAL A 80 -7.16 2.59 3.87
N LEU A 81 -6.49 3.15 2.88
CA LEU A 81 -6.96 4.26 2.05
C LEU A 81 -7.12 3.87 0.57
N HIS A 82 -6.59 2.71 0.17
CA HIS A 82 -6.64 2.26 -1.22
C HIS A 82 -8.10 2.22 -1.72
N PRO A 83 -8.41 2.81 -2.89
CA PRO A 83 -9.80 2.97 -3.35
C PRO A 83 -10.52 1.64 -3.66
N ASP A 84 -9.76 0.57 -3.90
CA ASP A 84 -10.31 -0.77 -4.13
C ASP A 84 -10.43 -1.60 -2.84
N ALA A 85 -9.99 -1.11 -1.68
CA ALA A 85 -10.20 -1.82 -0.43
C ALA A 85 -11.70 -1.90 -0.09
N HIS A 86 -12.12 -2.98 0.58
CA HIS A 86 -13.52 -3.17 0.92
C HIS A 86 -14.05 -2.00 1.79
N PRO A 87 -15.10 -1.28 1.36
CA PRO A 87 -15.48 -0.01 1.98
C PRO A 87 -15.97 -0.14 3.42
N GLU A 88 -16.52 -1.30 3.80
CA GLU A 88 -16.96 -1.55 5.18
C GLU A 88 -15.80 -1.58 6.17
N ILE A 89 -14.60 -2.01 5.77
CA ILE A 89 -13.43 -2.14 6.67
C ILE A 89 -12.99 -0.76 7.14
N GLY A 90 -12.56 0.10 6.20
CA GLY A 90 -12.16 1.47 6.52
C GLY A 90 -13.31 2.28 7.11
N GLY A 91 -14.54 2.05 6.62
CA GLY A 91 -15.75 2.69 7.13
C GLY A 91 -16.03 2.38 8.61
N TYR A 92 -15.91 1.11 9.02
CA TYR A 92 -16.06 0.69 10.41
C TYR A 92 -14.96 1.29 11.29
N MET A 93 -13.73 1.35 10.79
CA MET A 93 -12.62 1.92 11.54
C MET A 93 -12.80 3.42 11.81
N TRP A 94 -13.10 4.21 10.77
CA TRP A 94 -13.32 5.65 10.92
C TRP A 94 -14.57 5.99 11.73
N LYS A 95 -15.67 5.24 11.56
CA LYS A 95 -16.95 5.57 12.20
C LYS A 95 -17.11 4.98 13.60
N LYS A 96 -16.43 3.89 13.93
CA LYS A 96 -16.63 3.15 15.19
C LYS A 96 -15.34 2.94 15.97
N MET A 97 -14.31 2.34 15.37
CA MET A 97 -13.09 1.97 16.09
C MET A 97 -12.33 3.19 16.60
N PHE A 98 -11.89 4.07 15.69
CA PHE A 98 -11.05 5.20 16.04
C PHE A 98 -11.71 6.17 17.05
N PRO A 99 -13.00 6.57 16.89
CA PRO A 99 -13.67 7.40 17.90
C PRO A 99 -13.76 6.75 19.29
N LYS A 100 -13.80 5.42 19.38
CA LYS A 100 -13.82 4.70 20.66
C LYS A 100 -12.41 4.53 21.22
N VAL A 101 -11.42 4.22 20.40
CA VAL A 101 -10.01 4.11 20.78
C VAL A 101 -9.48 5.46 21.28
N GLU A 102 -9.78 6.58 20.60
CA GLU A 102 -9.43 7.93 21.06
C GLU A 102 -10.01 8.25 22.45
N LYS A 103 -11.23 7.78 22.73
CA LYS A 103 -11.86 7.96 24.05
C LYS A 103 -11.17 7.10 25.12
N ILE A 104 -10.81 5.86 24.79
CA ILE A 104 -10.12 4.94 25.71
C ILE A 104 -8.74 5.50 26.07
N ILE A 105 -7.93 5.84 25.06
CA ILE A 105 -6.56 6.33 25.29
C ILE A 105 -6.55 7.62 26.11
N ARG A 106 -7.46 8.55 25.82
CA ARG A 106 -7.59 9.80 26.60
C ARG A 106 -8.04 9.53 28.03
N LYS A 107 -9.06 8.69 28.22
CA LYS A 107 -9.66 8.45 29.55
C LYS A 107 -8.73 7.63 30.46
N GLU A 108 -8.08 6.60 29.92
CA GLU A 108 -7.35 5.61 30.73
C GLU A 108 -5.85 5.92 30.82
N HIS A 109 -5.31 6.66 29.84
CA HIS A 109 -3.87 6.93 29.76
C HIS A 109 -3.52 8.41 29.67
N GLY A 110 -4.50 9.31 29.48
CA GLY A 110 -4.27 10.75 29.40
C GLY A 110 -3.60 11.24 28.12
N TYR A 111 -3.44 10.37 27.11
CA TYR A 111 -2.87 10.76 25.81
C TYR A 111 -3.95 11.13 24.80
N ASP A 112 -3.65 12.11 23.96
CA ASP A 112 -4.42 12.42 22.77
C ASP A 112 -3.89 11.64 21.57
N ALA A 113 -4.82 11.21 20.71
CA ALA A 113 -4.54 10.65 19.40
C ALA A 113 -5.39 11.38 18.35
N MET A 114 -4.93 11.41 17.09
CA MET A 114 -5.68 12.01 15.99
C MET A 114 -5.36 11.37 14.63
N PRO A 115 -6.18 11.56 13.60
CA PRO A 115 -5.87 11.11 12.24
C PRO A 115 -4.52 11.63 11.70
N TYR A 116 -3.73 10.73 11.10
CA TYR A 116 -2.42 11.00 10.52
C TYR A 116 -2.52 11.84 9.24
N GLY A 117 -1.56 12.75 9.09
CA GLY A 117 -1.39 13.56 7.89
C GLY A 117 -0.31 14.62 8.08
N ASN A 118 -0.28 15.57 7.15
CA ASN A 118 0.46 16.82 7.22
C ASN A 118 -0.42 17.97 6.69
N PHE A 119 -0.05 19.22 6.98
CA PHE A 119 -0.73 20.37 6.37
C PHE A 119 -0.61 20.31 4.85
N SER A 120 -1.73 20.48 4.14
CA SER A 120 -1.81 20.47 2.67
C SER A 120 -0.92 21.54 2.05
N ASP A 121 -0.82 22.68 2.73
CA ASP A 121 0.09 23.77 2.41
C ASP A 121 0.87 24.10 3.67
N ARG A 122 2.20 24.05 3.57
CA ARG A 122 3.08 24.30 4.70
C ARG A 122 2.97 25.74 5.18
N LEU A 123 2.74 26.69 4.28
CA LEU A 123 2.70 28.13 4.57
C LEU A 123 1.30 28.61 4.98
N ASP A 124 0.27 27.85 4.62
CA ASP A 124 -1.12 28.12 5.00
C ASP A 124 -1.82 26.85 5.54
N PRO A 125 -1.75 26.62 6.86
CA PRO A 125 -2.36 25.47 7.51
C PRO A 125 -3.86 25.29 7.22
N LEU A 126 -4.60 26.37 6.94
CA LEU A 126 -6.05 26.31 6.76
C LEU A 126 -6.47 25.64 5.44
N LYS A 127 -5.54 25.44 4.50
CA LYS A 127 -5.81 24.72 3.24
C LYS A 127 -6.04 23.22 3.41
N GLY A 128 -5.84 22.68 4.61
CA GLY A 128 -6.25 21.31 4.94
C GLY A 128 -5.18 20.46 5.60
N TRP A 129 -5.58 19.25 5.95
CA TRP A 129 -4.75 18.19 6.50
C TRP A 129 -4.84 16.99 5.58
N ARG A 130 -3.74 16.32 5.29
CA ARG A 130 -3.65 15.47 4.10
C ARG A 130 -2.80 14.23 4.31
N ASN A 131 -3.31 13.12 3.81
CA ASN A 131 -2.60 11.84 3.73
C ASN A 131 -2.73 11.27 2.30
N HIS A 132 -1.59 10.98 1.67
CA HIS A 132 -1.49 10.51 0.30
C HIS A 132 -0.94 9.08 0.17
N ALA A 133 -0.75 8.38 1.28
CA ALA A 133 -0.29 6.99 1.25
C ALA A 133 -1.43 6.05 0.83
N ILE A 134 -1.85 6.12 -0.43
CA ILE A 134 -3.01 5.37 -0.97
C ILE A 134 -2.60 4.12 -1.78
N ALA A 135 -1.36 4.07 -2.27
CA ALA A 135 -0.87 2.99 -3.12
C ALA A 135 -0.81 1.63 -2.38
N ALA A 136 -0.89 0.52 -3.11
CA ALA A 136 -0.88 -0.82 -2.56
C ALA A 136 0.46 -1.17 -1.90
N ARG A 137 1.55 -0.47 -2.24
CA ARG A 137 2.89 -0.68 -1.68
C ARG A 137 3.06 -0.39 -0.18
N TYR A 138 2.11 0.34 0.42
CA TYR A 138 2.13 0.63 1.86
C TYR A 138 1.50 -0.54 2.63
N GLY A 139 2.14 -0.98 3.72
CA GLY A 139 1.71 -2.18 4.47
C GLY A 139 0.27 -2.13 4.96
N SER A 140 -0.19 -0.96 5.44
CA SER A 140 -1.59 -0.77 5.83
C SER A 140 -2.55 -0.96 4.67
N ASN A 141 -2.22 -0.47 3.47
CA ASN A 141 -3.06 -0.66 2.29
C ASN A 141 -3.00 -2.08 1.77
N TYR A 142 -1.80 -2.66 1.67
CA TYR A 142 -1.62 -4.05 1.26
C TYR A 142 -2.46 -5.00 2.12
N PHE A 143 -2.36 -4.86 3.45
CA PHE A 143 -3.12 -5.72 4.36
C PHE A 143 -4.63 -5.44 4.30
N GLY A 144 -5.02 -4.18 4.12
CA GLY A 144 -6.41 -3.80 3.89
C GLY A 144 -7.01 -4.37 2.60
N LEU A 145 -6.21 -4.49 1.54
CA LEU A 145 -6.59 -5.12 0.27
C LEU A 145 -6.77 -6.64 0.39
N ARG A 146 -6.25 -7.27 1.46
CA ARG A 146 -6.55 -8.66 1.85
C ARG A 146 -7.87 -8.80 2.62
N ASN A 147 -8.73 -7.78 2.62
CA ASN A 147 -9.95 -7.72 3.41
C ASN A 147 -9.73 -7.89 4.91
N ARG A 148 -8.63 -7.36 5.45
CA ARG A 148 -8.34 -7.35 6.90
C ARG A 148 -8.24 -5.93 7.43
N PHE A 149 -8.39 -5.76 8.74
CA PHE A 149 -8.24 -4.46 9.36
C PHE A 149 -6.76 -4.10 9.48
N SER A 150 -6.41 -2.86 9.14
CA SER A 150 -5.05 -2.37 9.24
C SER A 150 -5.00 -0.98 9.87
N ILE A 151 -4.06 -0.79 10.81
CA ILE A 151 -3.77 0.50 11.42
C ILE A 151 -2.33 0.84 11.12
N LEU A 152 -2.09 2.06 10.63
CA LEU A 152 -0.77 2.67 10.63
C LEU A 152 -0.76 3.69 11.76
N ASP A 153 0.10 3.50 12.76
CA ASP A 153 0.44 4.49 13.78
C ASP A 153 1.68 5.26 13.34
N GLU A 154 1.65 6.58 13.41
CA GLU A 154 2.74 7.48 13.06
C GLU A 154 3.01 8.43 14.22
N ASN A 155 4.02 8.09 15.02
CA ASN A 155 4.34 8.82 16.25
C ASN A 155 5.01 10.17 15.99
N TYR A 156 4.62 11.17 16.79
CA TYR A 156 5.01 12.56 16.62
C TYR A 156 6.52 12.80 16.88
N PRO A 157 7.28 13.33 15.90
CA PRO A 157 8.74 13.45 16.01
C PRO A 157 9.23 14.46 17.04
N HIS A 158 8.40 15.43 17.45
CA HIS A 158 8.81 16.46 18.40
C HIS A 158 8.41 16.16 19.85
N ALA A 159 7.65 15.08 20.10
CA ALA A 159 7.51 14.53 21.44
C ALA A 159 8.83 13.84 21.85
N ASP A 160 9.20 13.92 23.13
CA ASP A 160 10.36 13.22 23.64
C ASP A 160 10.19 11.69 23.51
N PHE A 161 11.31 10.98 23.46
CA PHE A 161 11.31 9.53 23.24
C PHE A 161 10.46 8.75 24.25
N LYS A 162 10.48 9.14 25.54
CA LYS A 162 9.68 8.46 26.57
C LYS A 162 8.19 8.66 26.32
N THR A 163 7.78 9.89 26.04
CA THR A 163 6.38 10.21 25.70
C THR A 163 5.92 9.42 24.48
N ARG A 164 6.74 9.34 23.43
CA ARG A 164 6.42 8.54 22.23
C ARG A 164 6.17 7.08 22.59
N VAL A 165 7.11 6.43 23.27
CA VAL A 165 6.99 5.00 23.64
C VAL A 165 5.74 4.74 24.50
N LEU A 166 5.51 5.57 25.52
CA LEU A 166 4.37 5.38 26.43
C LEU A 166 3.03 5.66 25.75
N ALA A 167 2.96 6.66 24.87
CA ALA A 167 1.75 6.95 24.11
C ALA A 167 1.45 5.86 23.08
N SER A 168 2.45 5.35 22.36
CA SER A 168 2.29 4.21 21.45
C SER A 168 1.82 2.95 22.20
N TYR A 169 2.40 2.68 23.38
CA TYR A 169 1.98 1.56 24.22
C TYR A 169 0.53 1.69 24.67
N ALA A 170 0.14 2.88 25.15
CA ALA A 170 -1.25 3.18 25.52
C ALA A 170 -2.21 3.05 24.33
N PHE A 171 -1.77 3.45 23.12
CA PHE A 171 -2.56 3.30 21.90
C PHE A 171 -2.79 1.83 21.55
N ILE A 172 -1.75 0.99 21.61
CA ILE A 172 -1.86 -0.46 21.41
C ILE A 172 -2.82 -1.08 22.44
N GLN A 173 -2.69 -0.73 23.73
CA GLN A 173 -3.61 -1.23 24.76
C GLN A 173 -5.07 -0.84 24.47
N SER A 174 -5.28 0.39 24.01
CA SER A 174 -6.61 0.92 23.66
C SER A 174 -7.20 0.21 22.43
N ILE A 175 -6.37 -0.08 21.42
CA ILE A 175 -6.73 -0.89 20.26
C ILE A 175 -7.12 -2.30 20.70
N LEU A 176 -6.27 -2.98 21.48
CA LEU A 176 -6.51 -4.35 21.94
C LEU A 176 -7.79 -4.45 22.76
N LYS A 177 -8.07 -3.46 23.63
CA LYS A 177 -9.33 -3.40 24.38
C LYS A 177 -10.54 -3.30 23.46
N PHE A 178 -10.52 -2.37 22.50
CA PHE A 178 -11.59 -2.25 21.52
C PHE A 178 -11.78 -3.56 20.72
N THR A 179 -10.68 -4.13 20.23
CA THR A 179 -10.69 -5.35 19.44
C THR A 179 -11.26 -6.52 20.23
N ASN A 180 -10.85 -6.70 21.49
CA ASN A 180 -11.40 -7.74 22.36
C ASN A 180 -12.92 -7.60 22.56
N GLU A 181 -13.42 -6.37 22.72
CA GLU A 181 -14.86 -6.10 22.87
C GLU A 181 -15.66 -6.27 21.56
N ASN A 182 -15.01 -6.25 20.38
CA ASN A 182 -15.68 -6.17 19.08
C ASN A 182 -15.22 -7.25 18.08
N ILE A 183 -14.46 -8.26 18.50
CA ILE A 183 -13.80 -9.21 17.61
C ILE A 183 -14.79 -9.97 16.73
N ASP A 184 -15.95 -10.35 17.26
CA ASP A 184 -16.98 -11.06 16.49
C ASP A 184 -17.53 -10.20 15.36
N LYS A 185 -17.73 -8.90 15.62
CA LYS A 185 -18.17 -7.96 14.58
C LYS A 185 -17.09 -7.73 13.54
N MET A 186 -15.83 -7.62 13.96
CA MET A 186 -14.70 -7.49 13.04
C MET A 186 -14.61 -8.74 12.15
N ARG A 187 -14.71 -9.95 12.73
CA ARG A 187 -14.71 -11.21 11.98
C ARG A 187 -15.87 -11.29 10.98
N GLU A 188 -17.08 -10.91 11.40
CA GLU A 188 -18.25 -10.87 10.51
C GLU A 188 -18.00 -9.98 9.27
N ILE A 189 -17.35 -8.82 9.46
CA ILE A 189 -16.99 -7.89 8.37
C ILE A 189 -15.92 -8.51 7.45
N THR A 190 -14.86 -9.11 8.00
CA THR A 190 -13.80 -9.73 7.17
C THR A 190 -14.33 -10.92 6.39
N ASP A 191 -15.14 -11.78 7.01
CA ASP A 191 -15.74 -12.94 6.35
C ASP A 191 -16.71 -12.52 5.25
N ARG A 192 -17.47 -11.43 5.47
CA ARG A 192 -18.32 -10.84 4.43
C ARG A 192 -17.49 -10.29 3.29
N ALA A 193 -16.46 -9.51 3.59
CA ALA A 193 -15.59 -8.91 2.58
C ALA A 193 -14.91 -9.99 1.71
N ASP A 194 -14.49 -11.12 2.29
CA ASP A 194 -13.95 -12.26 1.55
C ASP A 194 -14.99 -12.91 0.63
N ARG A 195 -16.21 -13.15 1.13
CA ARG A 195 -17.31 -13.70 0.33
C ARG A 195 -17.70 -12.77 -0.82
N GLU A 196 -17.86 -11.48 -0.55
CA GLU A 196 -18.24 -10.47 -1.55
C GLU A 196 -17.15 -10.29 -2.60
N THR A 197 -15.88 -10.31 -2.21
CA THR A 197 -14.76 -10.29 -3.16
C THR A 197 -14.78 -11.55 -4.03
N THR A 198 -14.92 -12.73 -3.42
CA THR A 198 -14.89 -14.02 -4.14
C THR A 198 -16.10 -14.21 -5.06
N ALA A 199 -17.28 -13.77 -4.66
CA ALA A 199 -18.52 -13.97 -5.42
C ALA A 199 -18.85 -12.81 -6.38
N GLY A 200 -18.39 -11.60 -6.06
CA GLY A 200 -18.77 -10.37 -6.73
C GLY A 200 -17.68 -9.75 -7.61
N PHE A 201 -16.50 -10.36 -7.73
CA PHE A 201 -15.38 -9.76 -8.47
C PHE A 201 -15.74 -9.38 -9.93
N HIS A 202 -16.64 -10.12 -10.60
CA HIS A 202 -17.09 -9.81 -11.97
C HIS A 202 -17.90 -8.50 -12.07
N ALA A 203 -18.50 -8.06 -10.96
CA ALA A 203 -19.20 -6.78 -10.87
C ALA A 203 -18.32 -5.67 -10.26
N ASP A 204 -17.08 -6.01 -9.89
CA ASP A 204 -16.09 -5.10 -9.35
C ASP A 204 -15.20 -4.55 -10.48
N SER A 205 -14.42 -3.52 -10.16
CA SER A 205 -13.49 -2.89 -11.10
C SER A 205 -12.20 -2.54 -10.36
N LEU A 206 -11.08 -2.60 -11.08
CA LEU A 206 -9.80 -2.14 -10.56
C LEU A 206 -9.65 -0.64 -10.80
N THR A 207 -9.21 0.11 -9.78
CA THR A 207 -8.83 1.51 -9.93
C THR A 207 -7.41 1.60 -10.48
N LEU A 208 -7.24 2.22 -11.64
CA LEU A 208 -5.93 2.51 -12.24
C LEU A 208 -5.41 3.89 -11.86
N GLU A 209 -6.32 4.85 -11.69
CA GLU A 209 -5.98 6.21 -11.30
C GLU A 209 -6.96 6.72 -10.26
N SER A 210 -6.47 7.53 -9.34
CA SER A 210 -7.31 8.14 -8.32
C SER A 210 -6.80 9.52 -7.91
N ARG A 211 -7.69 10.30 -7.30
CA ARG A 211 -7.37 11.58 -6.66
C ARG A 211 -7.75 11.52 -5.19
N THR A 212 -7.06 12.31 -4.36
CA THR A 212 -7.43 12.47 -2.96
C THR A 212 -8.53 13.53 -2.81
N ASP A 213 -9.58 13.20 -2.07
CA ASP A 213 -10.71 14.06 -1.73
C ASP A 213 -10.90 14.14 -0.20
N VAL A 214 -11.80 15.02 0.23
CA VAL A 214 -12.14 15.23 1.63
C VAL A 214 -12.86 13.99 2.18
N LEU A 215 -12.35 13.49 3.31
CA LEU A 215 -12.95 12.40 4.08
C LEU A 215 -13.95 12.94 5.11
N PHE A 216 -13.53 13.94 5.91
CA PHE A 216 -14.34 14.68 6.88
C PHE A 216 -13.63 15.97 7.31
N GLU A 217 -14.30 16.83 8.08
CA GLU A 217 -13.63 17.93 8.81
C GLU A 217 -12.91 17.40 10.05
N ILE A 218 -11.70 17.86 10.29
CA ILE A 218 -10.88 17.51 11.46
C ILE A 218 -10.45 18.77 12.21
N THR A 219 -10.31 18.65 13.53
CA THR A 219 -9.59 19.63 14.36
C THR A 219 -8.19 19.13 14.62
N VAL A 220 -7.20 19.74 13.98
CA VAL A 220 -5.78 19.44 14.22
C VAL A 220 -5.31 20.23 15.43
N LYS A 221 -4.97 19.51 16.50
CA LYS A 221 -4.39 20.09 17.71
C LYS A 221 -2.93 20.46 17.49
N SER A 222 -2.65 21.76 17.38
CA SER A 222 -1.34 22.28 16.94
C SER A 222 -0.86 23.45 17.80
N TRP A 223 0.19 24.11 17.33
CA TRP A 223 0.76 25.35 17.82
C TRP A 223 0.52 26.47 16.81
N GLY A 224 0.62 27.73 17.25
CA GLY A 224 0.73 28.85 16.34
C GLY A 224 1.92 28.64 15.40
N LEU A 225 1.72 28.90 14.10
CA LEU A 225 2.75 28.73 13.08
C LEU A 225 3.08 30.08 12.45
N ILE A 226 4.37 30.36 12.31
CA ILE A 226 4.89 31.57 11.67
C ILE A 226 5.80 31.20 10.51
N ASN A 227 5.69 31.99 9.43
CA ASN A 227 6.54 31.90 8.26
C ASN A 227 7.70 32.88 8.44
N GLU A 228 8.92 32.39 8.33
CA GLU A 228 10.14 33.20 8.40
C GLU A 228 10.95 33.03 7.13
N GLU A 229 11.49 34.13 6.62
CA GLU A 229 12.44 34.10 5.53
C GLU A 229 13.76 33.50 6.00
N ILE A 230 14.33 32.65 5.16
CA ILE A 230 15.63 32.03 5.38
C ILE A 230 16.69 33.03 4.88
N PRO A 231 17.65 33.45 5.72
CA PRO A 231 18.76 34.29 5.29
C PRO A 231 19.51 33.68 4.10
N GLU A 232 19.98 34.52 3.18
CA GLU A 232 20.62 34.07 1.94
C GLU A 232 21.82 33.15 2.21
N GLU A 233 22.60 33.45 3.24
CA GLU A 233 23.76 32.65 3.69
C GLU A 233 23.39 31.28 4.30
N HIS A 234 22.11 30.96 4.41
CA HIS A 234 21.61 29.70 4.96
C HIS A 234 20.76 28.90 3.97
N LEU A 235 20.48 29.44 2.78
CA LEU A 235 19.64 28.77 1.78
C LEU A 235 20.19 27.39 1.37
N ASP A 236 21.51 27.23 1.36
CA ASP A 236 22.22 25.98 1.07
C ASP A 236 21.94 24.86 2.10
N ARG A 237 21.51 25.21 3.31
CA ARG A 237 21.18 24.25 4.39
C ARG A 237 19.75 23.73 4.31
N TYR A 238 18.90 24.33 3.47
CA TYR A 238 17.50 23.96 3.35
C TYR A 238 17.18 23.41 1.95
N PRO A 239 16.17 22.55 1.82
CA PRO A 239 15.76 22.08 0.51
C PRO A 239 15.26 23.23 -0.37
N SER A 240 15.65 23.24 -1.65
CA SER A 240 15.25 24.29 -2.59
C SER A 240 13.73 24.47 -2.70
N TRP A 241 12.95 23.39 -2.57
CA TRP A 241 11.48 23.42 -2.59
C TRP A 241 10.86 24.16 -1.40
N TRP A 242 11.64 24.58 -0.40
CA TRP A 242 11.16 25.46 0.67
C TRP A 242 10.96 26.90 0.19
N ASN A 243 11.47 27.25 -1.00
CA ASN A 243 11.36 28.58 -1.61
C ASN A 243 11.78 29.71 -0.66
N GLY A 244 12.86 29.50 0.11
CA GLY A 244 13.40 30.49 1.03
C GLY A 244 12.55 30.76 2.28
N ILE A 245 11.52 29.96 2.57
CA ILE A 245 10.66 30.16 3.75
C ILE A 245 10.75 28.95 4.68
N VAL A 246 11.04 29.15 5.95
CA VAL A 246 10.92 28.14 7.02
C VAL A 246 9.66 28.39 7.84
N VAL A 247 9.01 27.31 8.28
CA VAL A 247 7.89 27.39 9.22
C VAL A 247 8.41 27.07 10.62
N ARG A 248 8.13 27.96 11.56
CA ARG A 248 8.40 27.74 12.98
C ARG A 248 7.11 27.65 13.77
N LYS A 249 7.14 26.86 14.85
CA LYS A 249 6.09 26.88 15.86
C LYS A 249 6.34 28.03 16.84
N THR A 250 5.27 28.63 17.33
CA THR A 250 5.26 29.45 18.53
C THR A 250 5.01 28.57 19.77
N ASP A 251 4.98 29.17 20.95
CA ASP A 251 4.58 28.50 22.19
C ASP A 251 3.08 28.68 22.49
N GLU A 252 2.33 29.33 21.61
CA GLU A 252 0.88 29.47 21.71
C GLU A 252 0.20 28.20 21.16
N GLU A 253 -0.68 27.60 21.96
CA GLU A 253 -1.52 26.50 21.47
C GLU A 253 -2.56 27.04 20.49
N LYS A 254 -2.67 26.41 19.31
CA LYS A 254 -3.66 26.80 18.31
C LYS A 254 -4.23 25.60 17.59
N ASP A 255 -5.55 25.49 17.61
CA ASP A 255 -6.27 24.42 16.93
C ASP A 255 -6.75 24.90 15.57
N TYR A 256 -6.59 24.04 14.57
CA TYR A 256 -6.99 24.32 13.20
C TYR A 256 -8.14 23.40 12.82
N LYS A 257 -9.32 23.96 12.56
CA LYS A 257 -10.45 23.24 11.98
C LYS A 257 -10.36 23.34 10.46
N LEU A 258 -10.22 22.21 9.78
CA LEU A 258 -9.87 22.17 8.37
C LEU A 258 -10.34 20.87 7.70
N PRO A 259 -10.44 20.82 6.36
CA PRO A 259 -10.78 19.58 5.64
C PRO A 259 -9.65 18.55 5.74
N TYR A 260 -10.01 17.29 6.03
CA TYR A 260 -9.08 16.16 5.99
C TYR A 260 -9.14 15.45 4.63
N TYR A 261 -8.09 15.63 3.81
CA TYR A 261 -7.90 14.98 2.53
C TYR A 261 -7.25 13.60 2.71
N SER A 262 -8.08 12.57 2.82
CA SER A 262 -7.61 11.18 2.98
C SER A 262 -8.51 10.15 2.29
N LYS A 263 -9.50 10.58 1.51
CA LYS A 263 -10.37 9.69 0.74
C LYS A 263 -9.79 9.53 -0.67
N ALA A 264 -9.40 8.33 -1.07
CA ALA A 264 -9.07 8.07 -2.46
C ALA A 264 -10.37 7.95 -3.28
N VAL A 265 -10.50 8.76 -4.34
CA VAL A 265 -11.63 8.72 -5.26
C VAL A 265 -11.09 8.28 -6.63
N PRO A 266 -11.54 7.12 -7.15
CA PRO A 266 -11.18 6.64 -8.48
C PRO A 266 -11.50 7.67 -9.56
N THR A 267 -10.58 7.85 -10.50
CA THR A 267 -10.76 8.68 -11.70
C THR A 267 -10.71 7.86 -12.98
N ARG A 268 -9.99 6.72 -12.97
CA ARG A 268 -10.00 5.72 -14.03
C ARG A 268 -10.14 4.33 -13.44
N ARG A 269 -11.07 3.54 -13.98
CA ARG A 269 -11.34 2.15 -13.60
C ARG A 269 -11.39 1.25 -14.83
N ILE A 270 -11.12 -0.03 -14.61
CA ILE A 270 -11.24 -1.10 -15.60
C ILE A 270 -12.03 -2.25 -14.98
N ASP A 271 -12.82 -2.94 -15.78
CA ASP A 271 -13.52 -4.15 -15.31
C ASP A 271 -12.50 -5.26 -15.05
N LEU A 272 -12.82 -6.13 -14.09
CA LEU A 272 -12.01 -7.31 -13.78
C LEU A 272 -12.41 -8.50 -14.67
N PRO A 273 -11.45 -9.32 -15.15
CA PRO A 273 -11.76 -10.57 -15.86
C PRO A 273 -12.19 -11.68 -14.89
N GLU A 274 -12.64 -12.83 -15.41
CA GLU A 274 -12.81 -14.07 -14.63
C GLU A 274 -11.50 -14.60 -14.05
N GLY A 275 -10.41 -14.44 -14.79
CA GLY A 275 -9.08 -14.76 -14.34
C GLY A 275 -8.02 -14.31 -15.33
N TYR A 276 -6.79 -14.72 -15.03
CA TYR A 276 -5.62 -14.44 -15.85
C TYR A 276 -4.96 -15.73 -16.33
N VAL A 277 -4.59 -15.77 -17.60
CA VAL A 277 -3.69 -16.80 -18.14
C VAL A 277 -2.29 -16.22 -18.22
N ILE A 278 -1.31 -16.89 -17.62
CA ILE A 278 0.10 -16.49 -17.65
C ILE A 278 0.84 -17.54 -18.48
N LEU A 279 1.52 -17.11 -19.54
CA LEU A 279 2.26 -18.04 -20.39
C LEU A 279 3.43 -18.71 -19.64
N PRO A 280 3.94 -19.84 -20.16
CA PRO A 280 5.13 -20.48 -19.60
C PRO A 280 6.33 -19.54 -19.49
N HIS A 281 7.31 -19.93 -18.67
CA HIS A 281 8.58 -19.22 -18.45
C HIS A 281 8.45 -17.87 -17.73
N GLN A 282 7.35 -17.65 -17.02
CA GLN A 282 7.19 -16.50 -16.11
C GLN A 282 7.39 -16.92 -14.65
N ASP A 283 8.38 -17.78 -14.37
CA ASP A 283 8.56 -18.43 -13.07
C ASP A 283 8.67 -17.44 -11.90
N LEU A 284 9.31 -16.28 -12.13
CA LEU A 284 9.38 -15.20 -11.15
C LEU A 284 7.99 -14.65 -10.80
N VAL A 285 7.10 -14.48 -11.79
CA VAL A 285 5.73 -14.01 -11.54
C VAL A 285 4.96 -15.05 -10.73
N ILE A 286 5.08 -16.33 -11.09
CA ILE A 286 4.38 -17.43 -10.40
C ILE A 286 4.88 -17.55 -8.95
N ASP A 287 6.19 -17.53 -8.72
CA ASP A 287 6.79 -17.52 -7.38
C ASP A 287 6.24 -16.37 -6.51
N LYS A 288 6.13 -15.16 -7.08
CA LYS A 288 5.61 -14.00 -6.33
C LYS A 288 4.13 -14.14 -6.00
N LEU A 289 3.31 -14.58 -6.95
CA LEU A 289 1.89 -14.83 -6.72
C LEU A 289 1.68 -15.84 -5.58
N LEU A 290 2.41 -16.96 -5.61
CA LEU A 290 2.34 -17.98 -4.57
C LEU A 290 2.80 -17.44 -3.21
N LYS A 291 3.87 -16.62 -3.17
CA LYS A 291 4.33 -15.94 -1.94
C LYS A 291 3.31 -14.97 -1.37
N HIS A 292 2.46 -14.35 -2.20
CA HIS A 292 1.32 -13.55 -1.71
C HIS A 292 0.16 -14.39 -1.17
N GLY A 293 0.20 -15.72 -1.33
CA GLY A 293 -0.91 -16.63 -1.04
C GLY A 293 -1.98 -16.67 -2.13
N ILE A 294 -1.71 -16.13 -3.32
CA ILE A 294 -2.65 -16.17 -4.44
C ILE A 294 -2.69 -17.60 -4.99
N SER A 295 -3.89 -18.14 -5.13
CA SER A 295 -4.08 -19.47 -5.71
C SER A 295 -3.78 -19.44 -7.21
N VAL A 296 -2.88 -20.32 -7.63
CA VAL A 296 -2.47 -20.50 -9.04
C VAL A 296 -2.68 -21.97 -9.42
N SER A 297 -3.13 -22.20 -10.65
CA SER A 297 -3.21 -23.54 -11.23
C SER A 297 -2.35 -23.63 -12.48
N ARG A 298 -1.72 -24.77 -12.73
CA ARG A 298 -1.06 -25.10 -13.99
C ARG A 298 -2.07 -25.70 -14.96
N ILE A 299 -1.95 -25.36 -16.24
CA ILE A 299 -2.77 -25.88 -17.33
C ILE A 299 -2.02 -27.07 -17.94
N GLU A 300 -2.58 -28.28 -17.81
CA GLU A 300 -1.89 -29.53 -18.16
C GLU A 300 -1.99 -29.88 -19.65
N ARG A 301 -3.01 -29.35 -20.35
CA ARG A 301 -3.24 -29.63 -21.77
C ARG A 301 -3.42 -28.34 -22.55
N ALA A 302 -2.83 -28.32 -23.74
CA ALA A 302 -3.02 -27.20 -24.64
C ALA A 302 -4.49 -27.08 -25.05
N VAL A 303 -5.00 -25.85 -25.12
CA VAL A 303 -6.39 -25.56 -25.44
C VAL A 303 -6.49 -24.23 -26.18
N THR A 304 -7.39 -24.16 -27.17
CA THR A 304 -7.67 -22.93 -27.92
C THR A 304 -8.96 -22.32 -27.38
N VAL A 305 -8.88 -21.08 -26.92
CA VAL A 305 -9.99 -20.32 -26.34
C VAL A 305 -9.85 -18.84 -26.67
N PRO A 306 -10.94 -18.06 -26.62
CA PRO A 306 -10.85 -16.60 -26.74
C PRO A 306 -10.19 -16.03 -25.50
N LEU A 307 -9.15 -15.22 -25.69
CA LEU A 307 -8.46 -14.47 -24.63
C LEU A 307 -8.39 -13.00 -25.00
N LYS A 308 -8.26 -12.14 -23.99
CA LYS A 308 -8.03 -10.71 -24.16
C LYS A 308 -6.55 -10.38 -23.93
N HIS A 309 -5.92 -9.86 -24.97
CA HIS A 309 -4.51 -9.53 -25.08
C HIS A 309 -4.32 -8.03 -24.87
N PHE A 310 -3.39 -7.63 -24.01
CA PHE A 310 -3.03 -6.22 -23.92
C PHE A 310 -2.01 -5.86 -24.99
N VAL A 311 -2.45 -5.11 -26.01
CA VAL A 311 -1.60 -4.63 -27.10
C VAL A 311 -1.04 -3.27 -26.70
N MET A 312 0.23 -3.25 -26.32
CA MET A 312 0.93 -2.03 -25.93
C MET A 312 1.19 -1.13 -27.15
N SER A 313 0.73 0.12 -27.06
CA SER A 313 1.05 1.19 -28.00
C SER A 313 2.28 1.99 -27.56
N GLU A 314 2.56 2.06 -26.25
CA GLU A 314 3.70 2.76 -25.68
C GLU A 314 4.28 1.98 -24.49
N VAL A 315 5.61 2.02 -24.35
CA VAL A 315 6.37 1.57 -23.18
C VAL A 315 7.33 2.67 -22.79
N ARG A 316 7.22 3.17 -21.56
CA ARG A 316 7.97 4.32 -21.06
C ARG A 316 8.65 3.99 -19.72
N PRO A 317 9.95 3.71 -19.73
CA PRO A 317 10.75 3.63 -18.50
C PRO A 317 10.89 5.01 -17.84
N SER A 318 10.87 5.05 -16.50
CA SER A 318 11.11 6.24 -15.70
C SER A 318 12.58 6.65 -15.78
N ALA A 319 12.83 7.95 -15.96
CA ALA A 319 14.17 8.52 -15.92
C ALA A 319 14.79 8.50 -14.51
N SER A 320 13.97 8.37 -13.46
CA SER A 320 14.41 8.25 -12.07
C SER A 320 14.31 6.81 -11.58
N ILE A 321 15.24 6.46 -10.68
CA ILE A 321 15.26 5.17 -9.99
C ILE A 321 14.54 5.33 -8.65
N PHE A 322 13.62 4.41 -8.35
CA PHE A 322 12.92 4.33 -7.08
C PHE A 322 13.04 2.91 -6.53
N GLN A 323 13.53 2.77 -5.30
CA GLN A 323 13.71 1.45 -4.64
C GLN A 323 14.56 0.46 -5.45
N GLY A 324 15.55 0.96 -6.21
CA GLY A 324 16.38 0.13 -7.09
C GLY A 324 15.78 -0.18 -8.46
N HIS A 325 14.58 0.33 -8.77
CA HIS A 325 13.88 0.07 -10.03
C HIS A 325 13.69 1.34 -10.86
N SER A 326 13.80 1.20 -12.19
CA SER A 326 13.22 2.16 -13.12
C SER A 326 11.81 1.69 -13.41
N PHE A 327 10.80 2.44 -12.94
CA PHE A 327 9.41 2.10 -13.20
C PHE A 327 9.11 2.06 -14.69
N VAL A 328 8.27 1.12 -15.11
CA VAL A 328 7.82 1.04 -16.50
C VAL A 328 6.33 1.38 -16.56
N GLU A 329 6.00 2.43 -17.31
CA GLU A 329 4.63 2.78 -17.64
C GLU A 329 4.31 2.25 -19.04
N VAL A 330 3.11 1.74 -19.24
CA VAL A 330 2.65 1.28 -20.55
C VAL A 330 1.27 1.86 -20.84
N SER A 331 1.00 2.06 -22.13
CA SER A 331 -0.32 2.42 -22.64
C SER A 331 -0.70 1.40 -23.71
N GLY A 332 -1.98 1.10 -23.84
CA GLY A 332 -2.44 0.09 -24.79
C GLY A 332 -3.93 -0.16 -24.72
N GLU A 333 -4.38 -1.19 -25.44
CA GLU A 333 -5.78 -1.61 -25.48
C GLU A 333 -5.88 -3.13 -25.43
N TYR A 334 -6.99 -3.63 -24.87
CA TYR A 334 -7.30 -5.05 -24.92
C TYR A 334 -7.92 -5.42 -26.27
N ARG A 335 -7.43 -6.51 -26.86
CA ARG A 335 -8.00 -7.15 -28.05
C ARG A 335 -8.33 -8.60 -27.77
N GLU A 336 -9.52 -9.03 -28.20
CA GLU A 336 -9.94 -10.41 -28.03
C GLU A 336 -9.58 -11.23 -29.27
N GLU A 337 -8.87 -12.33 -29.07
CA GLU A 337 -8.40 -13.21 -30.15
C GLU A 337 -8.44 -14.68 -29.69
N GLU A 338 -8.71 -15.60 -30.62
CA GLU A 338 -8.58 -17.04 -30.37
C GLU A 338 -7.11 -17.40 -30.18
N THR A 339 -6.78 -17.87 -28.97
CA THR A 339 -5.40 -18.14 -28.58
C THR A 339 -5.23 -19.57 -28.12
N THR A 340 -4.21 -20.23 -28.65
CA THR A 340 -3.80 -21.54 -28.17
C THR A 340 -2.93 -21.36 -26.93
N ILE A 341 -3.49 -21.68 -25.77
CA ILE A 341 -2.77 -21.75 -24.51
C ILE A 341 -1.94 -23.04 -24.54
N PRO A 342 -0.60 -22.98 -24.40
CA PRO A 342 0.22 -24.18 -24.34
C PRO A 342 0.07 -24.89 -22.99
N ALA A 343 0.30 -26.21 -22.96
CA ALA A 343 0.49 -26.94 -21.71
C ALA A 343 1.67 -26.33 -20.93
N GLY A 344 1.54 -26.23 -19.61
CA GLY A 344 2.50 -25.55 -18.74
C GLY A 344 2.29 -24.04 -18.59
N ALA A 345 1.27 -23.46 -19.23
CA ALA A 345 0.77 -22.15 -18.83
C ALA A 345 0.10 -22.22 -17.45
N TYR A 346 -0.18 -21.07 -16.86
CA TYR A 346 -0.81 -20.96 -15.55
C TYR A 346 -2.13 -20.18 -15.65
N TYR A 347 -3.06 -20.50 -14.75
CA TYR A 347 -4.33 -19.82 -14.59
C TYR A 347 -4.46 -19.30 -13.16
N VAL A 348 -4.86 -18.03 -13.04
CA VAL A 348 -5.16 -17.35 -11.78
C VAL A 348 -6.62 -16.95 -11.81
N SER A 349 -7.47 -17.72 -11.13
CA SER A 349 -8.89 -17.39 -10.99
C SER A 349 -9.06 -16.16 -10.09
N LEU A 350 -9.92 -15.21 -10.45
CA LEU A 350 -10.29 -14.11 -9.54
C LEU A 350 -11.39 -14.50 -8.55
N LYS A 351 -11.87 -15.75 -8.60
CA LYS A 351 -12.77 -16.32 -7.61
C LYS A 351 -12.04 -16.71 -6.32
N GLN A 352 -11.38 -15.74 -5.68
CA GLN A 352 -10.66 -15.92 -4.43
C GLN A 352 -10.63 -14.62 -3.60
N PRO A 353 -10.44 -14.68 -2.27
CA PRO A 353 -10.41 -13.48 -1.41
C PRO A 353 -9.35 -12.44 -1.80
N LEU A 354 -8.26 -12.88 -2.44
CA LEU A 354 -7.14 -12.04 -2.85
C LEU A 354 -7.28 -11.48 -4.28
N ALA A 355 -8.46 -11.55 -4.89
CA ALA A 355 -8.70 -11.13 -6.27
C ALA A 355 -8.16 -9.74 -6.60
N ARG A 356 -8.36 -8.77 -5.69
CA ARG A 356 -7.91 -7.39 -5.87
C ARG A 356 -6.40 -7.27 -5.93
N ILE A 357 -5.69 -8.02 -5.09
CA ILE A 357 -4.22 -8.04 -5.10
C ILE A 357 -3.74 -8.72 -6.39
N ALA A 358 -4.34 -9.85 -6.77
CA ALA A 358 -4.00 -10.50 -8.04
C ALA A 358 -4.15 -9.54 -9.23
N ALA A 359 -5.26 -8.81 -9.31
CA ALA A 359 -5.48 -7.80 -10.34
C ALA A 359 -4.46 -6.65 -10.27
N ILE A 360 -4.19 -6.08 -9.08
CA ILE A 360 -3.16 -5.03 -8.90
C ILE A 360 -1.80 -5.51 -9.41
N LEU A 361 -1.44 -6.76 -9.16
CA LEU A 361 -0.13 -7.31 -9.55
C LEU A 361 -0.05 -7.63 -11.05
N LEU A 362 -1.14 -8.08 -11.65
CA LEU A 362 -1.17 -8.63 -13.01
C LEU A 362 -1.63 -7.64 -14.09
N GLU A 363 -2.38 -6.60 -13.73
CA GLU A 363 -2.81 -5.59 -14.71
C GLU A 363 -1.61 -4.74 -15.18
N PRO A 364 -1.43 -4.57 -16.51
CA PRO A 364 -0.24 -3.95 -17.08
C PRO A 364 -0.13 -2.45 -16.72
N GLU A 365 -1.25 -1.76 -16.56
CA GLU A 365 -1.31 -0.33 -16.26
C GLU A 365 -1.36 -0.02 -14.75
N SER A 366 -1.27 -1.04 -13.88
CA SER A 366 -1.37 -0.87 -12.42
C SER A 366 -0.17 -0.11 -11.82
N GLU A 367 -0.43 0.81 -10.89
CA GLU A 367 0.60 1.61 -10.18
C GLU A 367 1.57 0.75 -9.35
N ASP A 368 1.17 -0.46 -8.98
CA ASP A 368 1.95 -1.40 -8.17
C ASP A 368 2.04 -2.80 -8.80
N GLY A 369 1.81 -2.91 -10.11
CA GLY A 369 1.88 -4.17 -10.85
C GLY A 369 3.30 -4.69 -11.10
N PHE A 370 3.44 -5.99 -11.38
CA PHE A 370 4.73 -6.61 -11.69
C PHE A 370 5.42 -5.97 -12.91
N LEU A 371 4.64 -5.53 -13.91
CA LEU A 371 5.16 -4.80 -15.05
C LEU A 371 5.73 -3.43 -14.63
N ARG A 372 5.02 -2.70 -13.76
CA ARG A 372 5.45 -1.40 -13.24
C ARG A 372 6.80 -1.50 -12.53
N TRP A 373 7.00 -2.54 -11.74
CA TRP A 373 8.25 -2.86 -11.05
C TRP A 373 9.33 -3.49 -11.97
N GLY A 374 9.06 -3.64 -13.26
CA GLY A 374 10.03 -4.09 -14.25
C GLY A 374 10.28 -5.60 -14.30
N MET A 375 9.50 -6.42 -13.58
CA MET A 375 9.67 -7.87 -13.53
C MET A 375 9.44 -8.55 -14.90
N LEU A 376 8.66 -7.90 -15.76
CA LEU A 376 8.27 -8.40 -17.08
C LEU A 376 9.03 -7.71 -18.25
N ASN A 377 10.05 -6.90 -17.95
CA ASN A 377 10.79 -6.14 -18.95
C ASN A 377 11.39 -7.01 -20.07
N ARG A 378 11.92 -8.19 -19.70
CA ARG A 378 12.47 -9.14 -20.67
C ARG A 378 11.43 -9.68 -21.65
N THR A 379 10.17 -9.71 -21.23
CA THR A 379 9.08 -10.25 -22.04
C THR A 379 8.52 -9.18 -22.97
N ILE A 380 8.40 -7.93 -22.49
CA ILE A 380 7.76 -6.85 -23.25
C ILE A 380 8.71 -6.07 -24.19
N VAL A 381 10.02 -6.12 -23.98
CA VAL A 381 11.01 -5.44 -24.84
C VAL A 381 11.95 -6.43 -25.50
N ARG A 382 12.17 -6.29 -26.80
CA ARG A 382 13.14 -7.08 -27.57
C ARG A 382 14.51 -6.40 -27.57
N GLN A 383 15.57 -7.19 -27.43
CA GLN A 383 16.93 -6.70 -27.66
C GLN A 383 17.23 -6.53 -29.16
N TRP A 384 16.64 -7.38 -30.01
CA TRP A 384 16.88 -7.41 -31.46
C TRP A 384 15.55 -7.42 -32.23
N GLY A 385 15.50 -6.72 -33.36
CA GLY A 385 14.32 -6.67 -34.24
C GLY A 385 13.58 -5.34 -34.18
N SER A 386 12.26 -5.35 -34.40
CA SER A 386 11.44 -4.14 -34.41
C SER A 386 11.42 -3.44 -33.06
N ASN A 387 11.40 -2.11 -33.05
CA ASN A 387 11.15 -1.31 -31.84
C ASN A 387 9.70 -1.39 -31.32
N ARG A 388 8.86 -2.28 -31.86
CA ARG A 388 7.50 -2.51 -31.37
C ARG A 388 7.56 -3.34 -30.09
N PRO A 389 6.77 -3.00 -29.06
CA PRO A 389 6.61 -3.83 -27.88
C PRO A 389 6.16 -5.26 -28.24
N ASN A 390 6.59 -6.24 -27.44
CA ASN A 390 6.03 -7.58 -27.48
C ASN A 390 4.60 -7.58 -26.90
N ILE A 391 3.89 -8.70 -27.07
CA ILE A 391 2.61 -8.91 -26.39
C ILE A 391 2.88 -9.10 -24.89
N TYR A 392 2.07 -8.48 -24.04
CA TYR A 392 2.11 -8.68 -22.59
C TYR A 392 1.79 -10.16 -22.26
N PRO A 393 2.59 -10.87 -21.46
CA PRO A 393 2.48 -12.33 -21.31
C PRO A 393 1.36 -12.79 -20.36
N VAL A 394 0.59 -11.84 -19.82
CA VAL A 394 -0.57 -12.11 -18.97
C VAL A 394 -1.82 -11.71 -19.74
N PHE A 395 -2.68 -12.69 -20.00
CA PHE A 395 -3.91 -12.53 -20.75
C PHE A 395 -5.08 -12.49 -19.77
N ARG A 396 -6.08 -11.66 -20.08
CA ARG A 396 -7.37 -11.71 -19.40
C ARG A 396 -8.20 -12.82 -20.00
N ALA A 397 -8.93 -13.54 -19.16
CA ALA A 397 -9.69 -14.69 -19.55
C ALA A 397 -11.10 -14.65 -18.95
N ASP A 398 -12.11 -14.83 -19.78
CA ASP A 398 -13.53 -14.80 -19.39
C ASP A 398 -14.27 -16.03 -19.93
N GLY A 399 -14.99 -16.76 -19.07
CA GLY A 399 -15.83 -17.88 -19.45
C GLY A 399 -15.07 -19.13 -19.89
N ILE A 400 -13.81 -19.28 -19.48
CA ILE A 400 -12.94 -20.38 -19.92
C ILE A 400 -12.55 -21.37 -18.82
N GLU A 401 -12.74 -21.06 -17.53
CA GLU A 401 -12.21 -21.87 -16.43
C GLU A 401 -12.65 -23.35 -16.54
N GLY A 402 -13.92 -23.60 -16.85
CA GLY A 402 -14.45 -24.96 -17.06
C GLY A 402 -13.96 -25.70 -18.30
N LYS A 403 -13.17 -25.04 -19.16
CA LYS A 403 -12.53 -25.63 -20.36
C LYS A 403 -11.06 -25.98 -20.13
N LEU A 404 -10.49 -25.60 -18.98
CA LEU A 404 -9.09 -25.81 -18.66
C LEU A 404 -8.89 -27.12 -17.88
N ASP A 405 -7.83 -27.87 -18.21
CA ASP A 405 -7.36 -29.00 -17.41
C ASP A 405 -6.38 -28.45 -16.36
N LEU A 406 -6.89 -28.18 -15.14
CA LEU A 406 -6.18 -27.44 -14.09
C LEU A 406 -5.63 -28.36 -13.00
N MET A 407 -4.33 -28.21 -12.72
CA MET A 407 -3.66 -28.77 -11.55
C MET A 407 -3.26 -27.64 -10.60
N GLY A 408 -3.75 -27.65 -9.36
CA GLY A 408 -3.31 -26.68 -8.34
C GLY A 408 -1.81 -26.81 -8.05
N ILE A 409 -1.13 -25.69 -7.84
CA ILE A 409 0.29 -25.65 -7.51
C ILE A 409 0.52 -24.87 -6.21
N ASP A 410 1.59 -25.23 -5.49
CA ASP A 410 2.02 -24.59 -4.25
C ASP A 410 3.46 -24.07 -4.37
N MET A 411 3.98 -23.51 -3.27
CA MET A 411 5.34 -22.96 -3.21
C MET A 411 6.43 -24.01 -3.46
N ASP A 412 6.17 -25.29 -3.17
CA ASP A 412 7.16 -26.36 -3.33
C ASP A 412 7.25 -26.83 -4.79
N PHE A 413 6.26 -26.49 -5.63
CA PHE A 413 6.20 -26.86 -7.04
C PHE A 413 7.32 -26.26 -7.91
N LEU A 414 7.87 -25.09 -7.55
CA LEU A 414 8.91 -24.39 -8.33
C LEU A 414 10.35 -24.75 -7.93
N ASN A 415 10.53 -25.49 -6.83
CA ASN A 415 11.83 -25.97 -6.35
C ASN A 415 12.13 -27.38 -6.89
#